data_AF-A0A4R7VAY2-F1
#
_entry.id   AF-A0A4R7VAY2-F1
#
_cell.length_a   1.000
_cell.length_b   1.000
_cell.length_c   1.000
_cell.angle_alpha   90.00
_cell.angle_beta   90.00
_cell.angle_gamma   90.00
#
_symmetry.space_group_name_H-M   'P 1'
#
loop_
_entity.id
_entity.type
_entity.pdbx_description
1 polymer ?
#
loop_
_entity_poly.entity_id
_entity_poly.type
_entity_poly.pdbx_seq_one_letter_code
_entity_poly.pdbx_strand_id
1 'polypeptide(L)'
;MRRQWKFLLGFALVALVCAGVLSYFADSDPDGLDSATLKGCEVVETDQGEELTGSCIAQRGGDHHLADSPLADYAVGGDSRFTGVAGVVGVLATAVLAGGLFWLLRRRPRDREKT
;
A
#
# COMPACT_ATOMS: atom_id res chain seq x y z
N MET A 1 26.88 1.69 14.40
CA MET A 1 25.43 1.91 14.64
C MET A 1 24.91 3.26 14.12
N ARG A 2 25.54 4.42 14.41
CA ARG A 2 24.99 5.75 14.03
C ARG A 2 24.71 5.96 12.53
N ARG A 3 25.53 5.40 11.62
CA ARG A 3 25.35 5.55 10.17
C ARG A 3 24.14 4.75 9.63
N GLN A 4 23.93 3.55 10.18
CA GLN A 4 22.79 2.68 9.86
C GLN A 4 21.48 3.30 10.32
N TRP A 5 21.48 3.92 11.51
CA TRP A 5 20.29 4.57 12.05
C TRP A 5 19.87 5.82 11.26
N LYS A 6 20.84 6.61 10.79
CA LYS A 6 20.58 7.72 9.86
C LYS A 6 19.96 7.26 8.54
N PHE A 7 20.44 6.15 7.98
CA PHE A 7 19.87 5.57 6.77
C PHE A 7 18.43 5.12 6.98
N LEU A 8 18.14 4.39 8.07
CA LEU A 8 16.78 3.94 8.38
C LEU A 8 15.82 5.11 8.61
N LEU A 9 16.26 6.17 9.29
CA LEU A 9 15.46 7.39 9.45
C LEU A 9 15.20 8.09 8.12
N GLY A 10 16.23 8.21 7.26
CA GLY A 10 16.07 8.79 5.93
C GLY A 10 15.11 7.98 5.07
N PHE A 11 15.25 6.65 5.06
CA PHE A 11 14.34 5.75 4.36
C PHE A 11 12.91 5.86 4.89
N ALA A 12 12.72 5.87 6.22
CA ALA A 12 11.40 6.02 6.83
C ALA A 12 10.75 7.36 6.46
N LEU A 13 11.53 8.45 6.45
CA LEU A 13 11.05 9.76 6.01
C LEU A 13 10.58 9.73 4.56
N VAL A 14 11.39 9.17 3.65
CA VAL A 14 11.02 9.04 2.23
C VAL A 14 9.76 8.19 2.08
N ALA A 15 9.68 7.05 2.76
CA ALA A 15 8.51 6.18 2.72
C ALA A 15 7.23 6.91 3.20
N LEU A 16 7.31 7.69 4.28
CA LEU A 16 6.18 8.47 4.79
C LEU A 16 5.78 9.61 3.83
N VAL A 17 6.74 10.26 3.17
CA VAL A 17 6.45 11.28 2.15
C VAL A 17 5.77 10.66 0.94
N CYS A 18 6.26 9.51 0.45
CA CYS A 18 5.61 8.79 -0.64
C CYS A 18 4.18 8.39 -0.25
N ALA A 19 4.01 7.80 0.94
CA ALA A 19 2.73 7.29 1.39
C ALA A 19 1.71 8.40 1.72
N GLY A 20 2.14 9.49 2.35
CA GLY A 20 1.24 10.53 2.87
C GLY A 20 1.13 11.79 2.02
N VAL A 21 2.01 11.98 1.03
CA VAL A 21 1.99 13.18 0.17
C VAL A 21 1.88 12.79 -1.30
N LEU A 22 2.80 11.97 -1.81
CA LEU A 22 2.83 11.64 -3.23
C LEU A 22 1.62 10.81 -3.68
N SER A 23 1.01 10.05 -2.76
CA SER A 23 -0.22 9.30 -3.02
C SER A 23 -1.39 10.17 -3.49
N TYR A 24 -1.50 11.41 -3.03
CA TYR A 24 -2.55 12.33 -3.49
C TYR A 24 -2.35 12.85 -4.92
N PHE A 25 -1.15 12.68 -5.46
CA PHE A 25 -0.82 13.04 -6.84
C PHE A 25 -0.90 11.85 -7.80
N ALA A 26 -1.19 10.65 -7.28
CA ALA A 26 -1.39 9.48 -8.12
C ALA A 26 -2.74 9.58 -8.82
N ASP A 27 -2.78 9.19 -10.10
CA ASP A 27 -4.03 9.05 -10.83
C ASP A 27 -4.84 7.89 -10.24
N SER A 28 -6.13 8.12 -10.04
CA SER A 28 -7.04 7.14 -9.44
C SER A 28 -7.84 6.39 -10.51
N ASP A 29 -8.02 6.99 -11.70
CA ASP A 29 -8.97 6.52 -12.70
C ASP A 29 -8.47 6.79 -14.14
N PRO A 30 -7.84 5.80 -14.81
CA PRO A 30 -7.49 4.48 -14.29
C PRO A 30 -6.17 4.50 -13.51
N ASP A 31 -6.12 3.80 -12.38
CA ASP A 31 -4.88 3.57 -11.66
C ASP A 31 -3.88 2.74 -12.51
N GLY A 32 -2.64 2.60 -12.03
CA GLY A 32 -1.60 1.88 -12.77
C GLY A 32 -1.89 0.38 -12.96
N LEU A 33 -2.63 -0.24 -12.03
CA LEU A 33 -3.02 -1.64 -12.13
C LEU A 33 -4.12 -1.79 -13.18
N ASP A 34 -5.15 -0.96 -13.12
CA ASP A 34 -6.28 -0.94 -14.03
C ASP A 34 -5.85 -0.61 -15.46
N SER A 35 -4.96 0.37 -15.63
CA SER A 35 -4.36 0.68 -16.93
C SER A 35 -3.65 -0.53 -17.54
N ALA A 36 -3.05 -1.40 -16.71
CA ALA A 36 -2.40 -2.61 -17.19
C ALA A 36 -3.41 -3.75 -17.46
N THR A 37 -4.45 -3.90 -16.65
CA THR A 37 -5.44 -4.99 -16.76
C THR A 37 -6.48 -4.74 -17.83
N LEU A 38 -6.77 -3.47 -18.16
CA LEU A 38 -7.71 -3.06 -19.21
C LEU A 38 -7.15 -3.20 -20.62
N LYS A 39 -5.85 -3.47 -20.79
CA LYS A 39 -5.25 -3.66 -22.13
C LYS A 39 -5.94 -4.79 -22.89
N GLY A 40 -6.56 -4.45 -24.02
CA GLY A 40 -7.33 -5.39 -24.85
C GLY A 40 -8.85 -5.37 -24.59
N CYS A 41 -9.30 -4.51 -23.68
CA CYS A 41 -10.69 -4.14 -23.52
C CYS A 41 -10.93 -2.70 -23.96
N GLU A 42 -12.15 -2.44 -24.39
CA GLU A 42 -12.72 -1.12 -24.60
C GLU A 42 -13.72 -0.86 -23.47
N VAL A 43 -13.61 0.29 -22.82
CA VAL A 43 -14.53 0.74 -21.76
C VAL A 43 -15.67 1.49 -22.46
N VAL A 44 -16.88 0.97 -22.35
CA VAL A 44 -18.08 1.56 -22.95
C VAL A 44 -18.99 2.02 -21.83
N GLU A 45 -19.34 3.31 -21.81
CA GLU A 45 -20.38 3.80 -20.89
C GLU A 45 -21.77 3.40 -21.40
N THR A 46 -22.53 2.73 -20.55
CA THR A 46 -23.92 2.32 -20.79
C THR A 46 -24.86 2.97 -19.77
N ASP A 47 -26.16 2.90 -20.00
CA ASP A 47 -27.18 3.38 -19.05
C ASP A 47 -27.12 2.66 -17.68
N GLN A 48 -26.42 1.52 -17.58
CA GLN A 48 -26.24 0.71 -16.38
C GLN A 48 -24.85 0.87 -15.73
N GLY A 49 -23.97 1.69 -16.31
CA GLY A 49 -22.60 1.91 -15.86
C GLY A 49 -21.55 1.58 -16.93
N GLU A 50 -20.29 1.48 -16.51
CA GLU A 50 -19.17 1.11 -17.38
C GLU A 50 -19.20 -0.40 -17.70
N GLU A 51 -19.19 -0.74 -18.99
CA GLU A 51 -19.12 -2.11 -19.47
C GLU A 51 -17.81 -2.34 -20.25
N LEU A 52 -17.11 -3.43 -19.92
CA LEU A 52 -15.87 -3.80 -20.59
C LEU A 52 -16.14 -4.76 -21.76
N THR A 53 -15.86 -4.32 -22.98
CA THR A 53 -15.98 -5.15 -24.19
C THR A 53 -14.60 -5.57 -24.69
N GLY A 54 -14.39 -6.85 -25.04
CA GLY A 54 -13.12 -7.34 -25.64
C GLY A 54 -12.56 -8.59 -24.96
N SER A 55 -11.24 -8.71 -24.84
CA SER A 55 -10.60 -9.75 -24.02
C SER A 55 -9.44 -9.15 -23.21
N CYS A 56 -9.62 -9.01 -21.91
CA CYS A 56 -8.59 -8.51 -21.00
C CYS A 56 -8.72 -9.15 -19.61
N ILE A 57 -7.76 -8.84 -18.73
CA ILE A 57 -7.72 -9.40 -17.36
C ILE A 57 -8.84 -8.81 -16.50
N ALA A 58 -9.16 -7.53 -16.70
CA ALA A 58 -10.15 -6.80 -15.90
C ALA A 58 -11.58 -7.37 -15.99
N GLN A 59 -11.93 -8.10 -17.05
CA GLN A 59 -13.25 -8.77 -17.18
C GLN A 59 -13.53 -9.83 -16.11
N ARG A 60 -12.49 -10.32 -15.43
CA ARG A 60 -12.64 -11.23 -14.29
C ARG A 60 -12.44 -10.53 -12.95
N GLY A 61 -12.31 -9.21 -12.95
CA GLY A 61 -12.39 -8.39 -11.74
C GLY A 61 -13.79 -8.49 -11.15
N GLY A 62 -13.87 -8.67 -9.84
CA GLY A 62 -15.13 -8.72 -9.12
C GLY A 62 -14.89 -8.45 -7.65
N ASP A 63 -15.98 -8.25 -6.91
CA ASP A 63 -15.90 -7.91 -5.51
C ASP A 63 -15.20 -9.01 -4.71
N HIS A 64 -14.30 -8.58 -3.83
CA HIS A 64 -13.55 -9.46 -2.95
C HIS A 64 -14.07 -9.29 -1.50
N HIS A 65 -13.84 -10.27 -0.64
CA HIS A 65 -14.39 -10.26 0.74
C HIS A 65 -13.95 -9.07 1.60
N LEU A 66 -12.92 -8.33 1.18
CA LEU A 66 -12.42 -7.14 1.87
C LEU A 66 -12.83 -5.83 1.16
N ALA A 67 -13.67 -5.90 0.12
CA ALA A 67 -14.19 -4.72 -0.56
C ALA A 67 -14.94 -3.79 0.41
N ASP A 68 -15.66 -4.37 1.38
CA ASP A 68 -16.34 -3.61 2.43
C ASP A 68 -15.44 -3.19 3.61
N SER A 69 -14.12 -3.45 3.53
CA SER A 69 -13.22 -3.10 4.62
C SER A 69 -12.99 -1.59 4.69
N PRO A 70 -12.75 -1.02 5.89
CA PRO A 70 -12.57 0.42 6.05
C PRO A 70 -11.30 0.97 5.39
N LEU A 71 -10.41 0.11 4.89
CA LEU A 71 -9.18 0.47 4.18
C LEU A 71 -9.16 -0.05 2.74
N ALA A 72 -10.30 -0.53 2.22
CA ALA A 72 -10.45 -0.92 0.83
C ALA A 72 -10.17 0.28 -0.09
N ASP A 73 -9.64 0.01 -1.28
CA ASP A 73 -9.32 1.01 -2.29
C ASP A 73 -8.43 2.15 -1.78
N TYR A 74 -7.59 1.82 -0.78
CA TYR A 74 -6.74 2.76 -0.06
C TYR A 74 -7.51 3.91 0.60
N ALA A 75 -8.84 3.83 0.74
CA ALA A 75 -9.65 4.83 1.41
C ALA A 75 -9.57 4.70 2.93
N VAL A 76 -10.17 5.65 3.66
CA VAL A 76 -10.44 5.50 5.09
C VAL A 76 -11.94 5.66 5.32
N GLY A 77 -12.62 4.56 5.65
CA GLY A 77 -14.07 4.53 5.81
C GLY A 77 -14.82 4.83 4.51
N GLY A 78 -14.24 4.48 3.36
CA GLY A 78 -14.79 4.77 2.03
C GLY A 78 -14.54 6.18 1.52
N ASP A 79 -13.86 7.05 2.28
CA ASP A 79 -13.47 8.38 1.82
C ASP A 79 -12.05 8.36 1.21
N SER A 80 -12.00 8.51 -0.12
CA SER A 80 -10.78 8.54 -0.92
C SER A 80 -9.93 9.80 -0.70
N ARG A 81 -10.46 10.82 -0.01
CA ARG A 81 -9.66 12.00 0.41
C ARG A 81 -8.60 11.64 1.45
N PHE A 82 -8.67 10.46 2.05
CA PHE A 82 -7.74 10.00 3.07
C PHE A 82 -6.79 8.91 2.58
N THR A 83 -6.58 8.80 1.26
CA THR A 83 -5.63 7.85 0.66
C THR A 83 -4.23 7.93 1.24
N GLY A 84 -3.74 9.15 1.48
CA GLY A 84 -2.45 9.33 2.14
C GLY A 84 -2.42 8.85 3.59
N VAL A 85 -3.54 8.95 4.32
CA VAL A 85 -3.65 8.46 5.70
C VAL A 85 -3.61 6.93 5.73
N ALA A 86 -4.36 6.27 4.85
CA ALA A 86 -4.32 4.81 4.71
C ALA A 86 -2.89 4.32 4.39
N GLY A 87 -2.19 5.01 3.50
CA GLY A 87 -0.78 4.74 3.18
C GLY A 87 0.14 4.86 4.40
N VAL A 88 0.02 5.96 5.17
CA VAL A 88 0.84 6.17 6.39
C VAL A 88 0.56 5.08 7.43
N VAL A 89 -0.71 4.71 7.64
CA VAL A 89 -1.09 3.62 8.54
C VAL A 89 -0.44 2.30 8.10
N GLY A 90 -0.46 1.98 6.80
CA GLY A 90 0.19 0.80 6.25
C GLY A 90 1.70 0.76 6.48
N VAL A 91 2.39 1.89 6.27
CA VAL A 91 3.84 2.02 6.53
C VAL A 91 4.15 1.79 8.01
N LEU A 92 3.40 2.42 8.92
CA LEU A 92 3.61 2.28 10.35
C LEU A 92 3.33 0.85 10.83
N ALA A 93 2.23 0.24 10.36
CA ALA A 93 1.89 -1.14 10.68
C ALA A 93 3.01 -2.11 10.26
N THR A 94 3.51 -1.95 9.03
CA THR A 94 4.61 -2.78 8.51
C THR A 94 5.89 -2.60 9.33
N ALA A 95 6.23 -1.35 9.70
CA ALA A 95 7.42 -1.06 10.50
C ALA A 95 7.33 -1.67 11.91
N VAL A 96 6.16 -1.60 12.54
CA VAL A 96 5.91 -2.22 13.86
C VAL A 96 6.02 -3.74 13.77
N LEU A 97 5.37 -4.37 12.78
CA LEU A 97 5.39 -5.82 12.61
C LEU A 97 6.79 -6.35 12.32
N ALA A 98 7.48 -5.74 11.35
CA ALA A 98 8.85 -6.13 11.01
C ALA A 98 9.79 -5.88 12.20
N GLY A 99 9.73 -4.69 12.82
CA GLY A 99 10.54 -4.34 13.97
C GLY A 99 10.32 -5.28 15.15
N GLY A 100 9.07 -5.62 15.46
CA GLY A 100 8.71 -6.57 16.51
C GLY A 100 9.21 -7.98 16.22
N LEU A 101 9.06 -8.44 14.98
CA LEU A 101 9.58 -9.75 14.55
C LEU A 101 11.11 -9.82 14.67
N PHE A 102 11.83 -8.82 14.16
CA PHE A 102 13.29 -8.79 14.26
C PHE A 102 13.77 -8.67 15.70
N TRP A 103 13.04 -7.94 16.54
CA TRP A 103 13.33 -7.85 17.97
C TRP A 103 13.17 -9.19 18.67
N LEU A 104 12.11 -9.95 18.36
CA LEU A 104 11.87 -11.29 18.90
C LEU A 104 12.94 -12.30 18.45
N LEU A 105 13.39 -12.21 17.19
CA LEU A 105 14.40 -13.09 16.62
C LEU A 105 15.85 -12.73 17.03
N ARG A 106 16.07 -11.52 17.55
CA ARG A 106 17.40 -11.06 17.94
C ARG A 106 17.93 -11.88 19.12
N ARG A 107 18.99 -12.66 18.87
CA ARG A 107 19.76 -13.33 19.95
C ARG A 107 20.39 -12.30 20.87
N ARG A 108 20.18 -12.42 22.19
CA ARG A 108 20.86 -11.59 23.20
C ARG A 108 22.36 -11.94 23.22
N PRO A 109 23.28 -10.94 23.24
CA PRO A 109 24.68 -11.21 23.51
C PRO A 109 24.78 -11.87 24.90
N ARG A 110 25.45 -13.03 24.99
CA ARG A 110 25.88 -13.56 26.30
C ARG A 110 26.91 -12.58 26.84
N ASP A 111 26.62 -11.98 27.99
CA ASP A 111 27.61 -11.21 28.73
C ASP A 111 28.85 -12.07 28.89
N ARG A 112 29.94 -11.59 28.29
CA ARG A 112 31.23 -12.28 28.31
C ARG A 112 31.77 -12.09 29.72
N GLU A 113 31.50 -13.09 30.56
CA GLU A 113 32.01 -13.19 31.92
C GLU A 113 33.53 -12.97 31.89
N LYS A 114 33.94 -11.91 32.58
CA LYS A 114 35.32 -11.43 32.60
C LYS A 114 36.01 -12.13 33.76
N THR A 115 36.70 -13.22 33.47
CA THR A 115 37.75 -13.79 34.35
C THR A 115 39.08 -13.13 34.04
#